data_AF-A0A8S3J945-F1
#
_entry.id   AF-A0A8S3J945-F1
#
_cell.length_a   1.000
_cell.length_b   1.000
_cell.length_c   1.000
_cell.angle_alpha   90.00
_cell.angle_beta   90.00
_cell.angle_gamma   90.00
#
_symmetry.space_group_name_H-M   'P 1'
#
loop_
_entity.id
_entity.type
_entity.pdbx_description
1 polymer ?
#
loop_
_entity_poly.entity_id
_entity_poly.type
_entity_poly.pdbx_seq_one_letter_code
_entity_poly.pdbx_strand_id
1 'polypeptide(L)'
;QIQFLLEQHATITRQRTKQPFSSAKIKLSEEILEDIKVRCCFISPFTRAQIYAENKLTSNESNGSFKEAASIDYPVDEDAMIHIPGIVREFACEALFAQNIDGRSIATLVLDSLLEV
;
A
#
# COMPACT_ATOMS: atom_id res chain seq x y z
N GLN A 1 -0.69 8.85 2.75
CA GLN A 1 -1.26 7.51 2.54
C GLN A 1 -0.24 6.40 2.77
N ILE A 2 0.91 6.37 2.08
CA ILE A 2 1.88 5.26 2.25
C ILE A 2 2.44 5.14 3.68
N GLN A 3 2.71 6.26 4.35
CA GLN A 3 3.08 6.29 5.77
C GLN A 3 2.08 5.51 6.65
N PHE A 4 0.78 5.76 6.44
CA PHE A 4 -0.28 5.06 7.17
C PHE A 4 -0.28 3.55 6.87
N LEU A 5 -0.09 3.15 5.61
CA LEU A 5 0.01 1.74 5.24
C LEU A 5 1.22 1.05 5.89
N LEU A 6 2.37 1.74 5.96
CA LEU A 6 3.55 1.25 6.67
C LEU A 6 3.26 1.07 8.16
N GLU A 7 2.59 2.02 8.81
CA GLU A 7 2.20 1.93 10.22
C GLU A 7 1.27 0.75 10.54
N GLN A 8 0.36 0.42 9.62
CA GLN A 8 -0.60 -0.66 9.81
C GLN A 8 -0.01 -2.06 9.54
N HIS A 9 0.87 -2.19 8.55
CA HIS A 9 1.24 -3.51 8.01
C HIS A 9 2.74 -3.81 8.04
N ALA A 10 3.60 -2.80 8.01
CA ALA A 10 5.04 -3.03 7.92
C ALA A 10 5.66 -3.41 9.27
N THR A 11 6.81 -4.09 9.19
CA THR A 11 7.67 -4.34 10.33
C THR A 11 9.03 -3.74 10.08
N ILE A 12 9.76 -3.42 11.13
CA ILE A 12 11.13 -2.92 11.04
C ILE A 12 12.03 -3.80 11.88
N THR A 13 13.19 -4.13 11.32
CA THR A 13 14.29 -4.77 12.03
C THR A 13 15.36 -3.73 12.29
N ARG A 14 15.70 -3.53 13.57
CA ARG A 14 16.78 -2.64 14.02
C ARG A 14 17.61 -3.36 15.08
N GLN A 15 18.93 -3.35 14.98
CA GLN A 15 19.80 -4.05 15.94
C GLN A 15 19.38 -5.52 16.16
N ARG A 16 19.01 -6.22 15.07
CA ARG A 16 18.49 -7.60 15.06
C ARG A 16 17.15 -7.83 15.77
N THR A 17 16.49 -6.76 16.22
CA THR A 17 15.16 -6.85 16.84
C THR A 17 14.11 -6.48 15.81
N LYS A 18 13.22 -7.44 15.50
CA LYS A 18 12.07 -7.21 14.62
C LYS A 18 10.87 -6.76 15.44
N GLN A 19 10.24 -5.67 15.01
CA GLN A 19 9.05 -5.11 15.65
C GLN A 19 8.09 -4.49 14.63
N PRO A 20 6.81 -4.25 14.98
CA PRO A 20 5.90 -3.49 14.15
C PRO A 20 6.44 -2.08 13.86
N PHE A 21 6.22 -1.57 12.65
CA PHE A 21 6.68 -0.23 12.26
C PHE A 21 6.08 0.87 13.15
N SER A 22 4.80 0.75 13.50
CA SER A 22 4.09 1.67 14.41
C SER A 22 4.73 1.77 15.80
N SER A 23 5.27 0.67 16.35
CA SER A 23 5.92 0.65 17.67
C SER A 23 7.27 1.36 17.68
N ALA A 24 7.95 1.46 16.53
CA ALA A 24 9.29 2.04 16.45
C ALA A 24 9.31 3.57 16.58
N LYS A 25 8.14 4.24 16.45
CA LYS A 25 7.99 5.72 16.48
C LYS A 25 8.99 6.45 15.56
N ILE A 26 9.32 5.84 14.42
CA ILE A 26 10.20 6.41 13.41
C ILE A 26 9.37 7.29 12.50
N LYS A 27 9.83 8.53 12.29
CA LYS A 27 9.26 9.43 11.30
C LYS A 27 10.18 9.44 10.09
N LEU A 28 9.72 8.88 8.99
CA LEU A 28 10.45 8.91 7.72
C LEU A 28 10.34 10.31 7.11
N SER A 29 11.39 10.75 6.41
CA SER A 29 11.34 11.96 5.60
C SER A 29 10.46 11.72 4.36
N GLU A 30 9.93 12.80 3.78
CA GLU A 30 9.17 12.71 2.52
C GLU A 30 10.01 12.12 1.39
N GLU A 31 11.31 12.44 1.33
CA GLU A 31 12.25 11.86 0.36
C GLU A 31 12.30 10.33 0.44
N ILE A 32 12.38 9.76 1.65
CA ILE A 32 12.37 8.31 1.83
C ILE A 32 11.02 7.72 1.44
N LEU A 33 9.91 8.38 1.80
CA LEU A 33 8.58 7.92 1.42
C LEU A 33 8.38 7.96 -0.11
N GLU A 34 8.97 8.93 -0.79
CA GLU A 34 8.99 9.03 -2.25
C GLU A 34 9.83 7.93 -2.89
N ASP A 35 11.02 7.67 -2.38
CA ASP A 35 11.87 6.58 -2.88
C ASP A 35 11.17 5.22 -2.74
N ILE A 36 10.51 4.97 -1.60
CA ILE A 36 9.68 3.77 -1.39
C ILE A 36 8.54 3.72 -2.42
N LYS A 37 7.78 4.81 -2.62
CA LYS A 37 6.69 4.82 -3.62
C LYS A 37 7.20 4.46 -5.02
N VAL A 38 8.36 4.97 -5.42
CA VAL A 38 8.90 4.77 -6.78
C VAL A 38 9.49 3.38 -6.97
N ARG A 39 10.23 2.87 -5.98
CA ARG A 39 11.02 1.64 -6.13
C ARG A 39 10.30 0.39 -5.61
N CYS A 40 9.39 0.55 -4.67
CA CYS A 40 8.77 -0.57 -3.96
C CYS A 40 7.33 -0.81 -4.41
N CYS A 41 6.55 0.25 -4.67
CA CYS A 41 5.15 0.13 -5.01
C CYS A 41 4.92 -0.18 -6.49
N PHE A 42 3.75 -0.73 -6.81
CA PHE A 42 3.36 -1.00 -8.18
C PHE A 42 1.84 -0.90 -8.31
N ILE A 43 1.38 -0.58 -9.52
CA ILE A 43 -0.04 -0.52 -9.83
C ILE A 43 -0.54 -1.94 -10.13
N SER A 44 -1.55 -2.39 -9.39
CA SER A 44 -2.18 -3.69 -9.61
C SER A 44 -3.24 -3.63 -10.71
N PRO A 45 -3.52 -4.73 -11.44
CA PRO A 45 -4.66 -4.78 -12.34
C PRO A 45 -5.99 -4.63 -11.59
N PHE A 46 -6.98 -4.00 -12.22
CA PHE A 46 -8.32 -3.81 -11.63
C PHE A 46 -8.93 -5.11 -11.08
N THR A 47 -8.80 -6.22 -11.81
CA THR A 47 -9.30 -7.54 -11.38
C THR A 47 -8.72 -7.99 -10.05
N ARG A 48 -7.48 -7.60 -9.72
CA ARG A 48 -6.84 -7.91 -8.45
C ARG A 48 -7.41 -7.09 -7.29
N ALA A 49 -7.65 -5.80 -7.52
CA ALA A 49 -8.32 -4.94 -6.55
C ALA A 49 -9.76 -5.41 -6.25
N GLN A 50 -10.48 -5.92 -7.25
CA GLN A 50 -11.80 -6.53 -7.06
C GLN A 50 -11.75 -7.72 -6.11
N ILE A 51 -10.79 -8.63 -6.30
CA ILE A 51 -10.62 -9.79 -5.41
C ILE A 51 -10.33 -9.33 -3.97
N TYR A 52 -9.52 -8.29 -3.78
CA TYR A 52 -9.30 -7.71 -2.45
C TYR A 52 -10.59 -7.18 -1.81
N ALA A 53 -11.42 -6.46 -2.58
CA ALA A 53 -12.69 -5.92 -2.09
C ALA A 53 -13.66 -7.04 -1.70
N GLU A 54 -13.77 -8.08 -2.53
CA GLU A 54 -14.61 -9.26 -2.30
C GLU A 54 -14.15 -10.06 -1.08
N ASN A 55 -12.84 -10.28 -0.92
CA ASN A 55 -12.27 -10.96 0.24
C ASN A 55 -12.49 -10.18 1.55
N LYS A 56 -12.40 -8.85 1.50
CA LYS A 56 -12.67 -7.99 2.67
C LYS A 56 -14.14 -8.07 3.11
N LEU A 57 -15.07 -8.21 2.17
CA LEU A 57 -16.51 -8.33 2.44
C LEU A 57 -16.92 -9.73 2.93
N THR A 58 -16.18 -10.78 2.55
CA THR A 58 -16.58 -12.18 2.81
C THR A 58 -16.01 -12.79 4.08
N SER A 59 -14.98 -12.19 4.70
CA SER A 59 -14.46 -12.34 6.09
C SER A 59 -14.60 -13.65 6.90
N ASN A 60 -14.97 -14.81 6.35
CA ASN A 60 -15.14 -16.03 7.15
C ASN A 60 -14.69 -17.34 6.52
N GLU A 61 -14.45 -17.44 5.22
CA GLU A 61 -13.97 -18.71 4.67
C GLU A 61 -12.99 -18.40 3.56
N SER A 62 -11.80 -18.97 3.69
CA SER A 62 -10.68 -18.95 2.74
C SER A 62 -11.11 -19.49 1.37
N ASN A 63 -11.84 -18.69 0.61
CA ASN A 63 -12.25 -19.01 -0.74
C ASN A 63 -11.15 -18.56 -1.70
N GLY A 64 -10.25 -19.50 -1.98
CA GLY A 64 -9.24 -19.37 -3.02
C GLY A 64 -7.95 -18.75 -2.53
N SER A 65 -6.84 -19.38 -2.92
CA SER A 65 -5.46 -18.95 -2.69
C SER A 65 -5.19 -17.59 -3.34
N PHE A 66 -5.69 -16.51 -2.74
CA PHE A 66 -5.28 -15.18 -3.12
C PHE A 66 -3.86 -14.95 -2.60
N LYS A 67 -2.89 -15.14 -3.50
CA LYS A 67 -1.49 -14.92 -3.17
C LYS A 67 -1.24 -13.42 -3.04
N GLU A 68 -0.87 -12.98 -1.84
CA GLU A 68 -0.35 -11.64 -1.62
C GLU A 68 0.91 -11.42 -2.45
N ALA A 69 1.16 -10.18 -2.87
CA ALA A 69 2.42 -9.85 -3.51
C ALA A 69 3.59 -10.10 -2.54
N ALA A 70 4.76 -10.35 -3.11
CA ALA A 70 5.95 -10.62 -2.31
C ALA A 70 6.29 -9.41 -1.43
N SER A 71 6.66 -9.68 -0.18
CA SER A 71 7.27 -8.69 0.70
C SER A 71 8.69 -8.38 0.23
N ILE A 72 9.15 -7.16 0.50
CA ILE A 72 10.52 -6.73 0.19
C ILE A 72 11.14 -6.00 1.38
N ASP A 73 12.46 -5.93 1.36
CA ASP A 73 13.24 -5.27 2.39
C ASP A 73 13.77 -3.94 1.85
N TYR A 74 13.52 -2.87 2.59
CA TYR A 74 13.97 -1.52 2.29
C TYR A 74 14.96 -1.04 3.36
N PRO A 75 16.24 -0.79 3.01
CA PRO A 75 17.20 -0.26 3.95
C PRO A 75 16.91 1.22 4.23
N VAL A 76 16.79 1.59 5.50
CA VAL A 76 16.62 2.98 5.92
C VAL A 76 17.99 3.58 6.24
N ASP A 77 18.71 2.91 7.14
CA ASP A 77 20.06 3.27 7.61
C ASP A 77 20.91 2.00 7.69
N GLU A 78 22.19 2.12 8.10
CA GLU A 78 23.13 0.99 8.22
C GLU A 78 22.63 -0.17 9.12
N ASP A 79 21.77 0.12 10.10
CA ASP A 79 21.29 -0.84 11.10
C ASP A 79 19.75 -0.89 11.20
N ALA A 80 19.05 -0.40 10.16
CA ALA A 80 17.59 -0.37 10.12
C ALA A 80 17.04 -0.81 8.76
N MET A 81 16.16 -1.81 8.78
CA MET A 81 15.55 -2.38 7.59
C MET A 81 14.04 -2.48 7.77
N ILE A 82 13.27 -1.87 6.86
CA ILE A 82 11.81 -1.98 6.83
C ILE A 82 11.44 -3.18 5.96
N HIS A 83 10.69 -4.11 6.52
CA HIS A 83 10.04 -5.18 5.77
C HIS A 83 8.67 -4.69 5.30
N ILE A 84 8.58 -4.37 4.01
CA ILE A 84 7.39 -3.81 3.36
C ILE A 84 6.58 -4.97 2.76
N PRO A 85 5.38 -5.28 3.30
CA PRO A 85 4.56 -6.36 2.77
C PRO A 85 3.95 -6.01 1.42
N GLY A 86 3.60 -7.05 0.63
CA GLY A 86 2.93 -6.89 -0.66
C GLY A 86 1.71 -5.97 -0.63
N ILE A 87 0.89 -6.10 0.42
CA ILE A 87 -0.31 -5.26 0.58
C ILE A 87 0.00 -3.76 0.60
N VAL A 88 1.10 -3.34 1.25
CA VAL A 88 1.49 -1.92 1.27
C VAL A 88 1.87 -1.44 -0.13
N ARG A 89 2.60 -2.29 -0.86
CA ARG A 89 3.13 -1.99 -2.20
C ARG A 89 2.01 -1.82 -3.23
N GLU A 90 0.93 -2.58 -3.07
CA GLU A 90 -0.25 -2.54 -3.93
C GLU A 90 -1.19 -1.40 -3.57
N PHE A 91 -1.59 -1.31 -2.29
CA PHE A 91 -2.59 -0.33 -1.84
C PHE A 91 -2.07 1.10 -1.84
N ALA A 92 -0.76 1.33 -1.92
CA ALA A 92 -0.21 2.68 -2.05
C ALA A 92 -0.74 3.41 -3.30
N CYS A 93 -0.93 2.70 -4.41
CA CYS A 93 -1.43 3.29 -5.66
C CYS A 93 -2.96 3.42 -5.72
N GLU A 94 -3.69 2.73 -4.85
CA GLU A 94 -5.16 2.70 -4.88
C GLU A 94 -5.80 4.05 -4.58
N ALA A 95 -5.13 5.01 -3.93
CA ALA A 95 -5.74 6.34 -3.71
C ALA A 95 -5.98 7.13 -5.00
N LEU A 96 -5.34 6.76 -6.11
CA LEU A 96 -5.62 7.37 -7.41
C LEU A 96 -7.00 6.95 -7.93
N PHE A 97 -7.41 5.71 -7.66
CA PHE A 97 -8.59 5.07 -8.23
C PHE A 97 -9.74 4.89 -7.25
N ALA A 98 -9.46 4.92 -5.95
CA ALA A 98 -10.46 4.91 -4.91
C ALA A 98 -11.36 6.15 -5.03
N GLN A 99 -12.66 5.93 -4.88
CA GLN A 99 -13.62 7.03 -4.83
C GLN A 99 -13.41 7.82 -3.54
N ASN A 100 -13.28 9.14 -3.68
CA ASN A 100 -13.25 10.06 -2.56
C ASN A 100 -14.66 10.23 -1.95
N ILE A 101 -14.79 11.13 -0.98
CA ILE A 101 -16.08 11.43 -0.31
C ILE A 101 -17.17 11.91 -1.27
N ASP A 102 -16.80 12.46 -2.43
CA ASP A 102 -17.71 12.95 -3.47
C ASP A 102 -17.99 11.89 -4.54
N GLY A 103 -17.54 10.65 -4.32
CA GLY A 103 -17.67 9.56 -5.30
C GLY A 103 -16.73 9.70 -6.51
N ARG A 104 -15.76 10.62 -6.47
CA ARG A 104 -14.84 10.89 -7.59
C ARG A 104 -13.51 10.18 -7.42
N SER A 105 -12.94 9.72 -8.53
CA SER A 105 -11.57 9.22 -8.65
C SER A 105 -10.92 9.78 -9.91
N ILE A 106 -9.63 9.51 -10.15
CA ILE A 106 -8.98 9.96 -11.39
C ILE A 106 -9.72 9.43 -12.63
N ALA A 107 -10.26 8.22 -12.57
CA ALA A 107 -11.00 7.61 -13.67
C ALA A 107 -12.32 8.36 -13.95
N THR A 108 -13.06 8.72 -12.89
CA THR A 108 -14.30 9.49 -13.07
C THR A 108 -14.01 10.91 -13.54
N LEU A 109 -12.94 11.54 -13.04
CA LEU A 109 -12.54 12.88 -13.48
C LEU A 109 -12.14 12.92 -14.97
N VAL A 110 -11.49 11.86 -15.47
CA VAL A 110 -11.23 11.73 -16.91
C VAL A 110 -12.54 11.62 -17.68
N LEU A 111 -13.49 10.81 -17.22
CA LEU A 111 -14.81 10.71 -17.86
C LEU A 111 -15.56 12.05 -17.84
N ASP A 112 -15.55 12.75 -16.71
CA ASP A 112 -16.16 14.08 -16.57
C ASP A 112 -15.53 15.04 -17.59
N SER A 113 -14.21 15.07 -17.72
CA SER A 113 -13.50 15.95 -18.67
C SER A 113 -13.81 15.67 -20.15
N LEU A 114 -14.23 14.44 -20.48
CA LEU A 114 -14.65 14.06 -21.83
C LEU A 114 -16.12 14.37 -22.10
N LEU A 115 -16.94 14.36 -21.05
CA LEU A 115 -18.38 14.61 -21.12
C LEU A 115 -18.72 16.10 -20.96
N GLU A 116 -17.77 16.93 -20.53
CA GLU A 116 -17.91 18.39 -20.57
C GLU A 116 -18.06 18.88 -22.03
N VAL A 117 -19.32 19.18 -22.37
CA VAL A 117 -19.78 20.16 -23.37
C VAL A 117 -19.84 21.53 -22.72
#